data_AF-A0AAX1N460-F1
#
_entry.id   AF-A0AAX1N460-F1
#
_cell.length_a   1.000
_cell.length_b   1.000
_cell.length_c   1.000
_cell.angle_alpha   90.00
_cell.angle_beta   90.00
_cell.angle_gamma   90.00
#
_symmetry.space_group_name_H-M   'P 1'
#
loop_
_entity.id
_entity.type
_entity.pdbx_description
1 polymer ?
#
loop_
_entity_poly.entity_id
_entity_poly.type
_entity_poly.pdbx_seq_one_letter_code
_entity_poly.pdbx_strand_id
1 'polypeptide(L)'
;MDQEKKPENQINIELTDDVAEGTYANLAMIAHSNSEFVIDFIRMMPGLPKAKVKSRIILTPEHAKRLYMALQDNLKKYEAQFGPIGKTEEAPKFPMNFGMTNQEPQ
;
A
#
# COMPACT_ATOMS: atom_id res chain seq x y z
N MET A 1 -12.98 -14.35 -44.25
CA MET A 1 -11.78 -14.75 -43.49
C MET A 1 -11.74 -13.85 -42.28
N ASP A 2 -12.37 -14.28 -41.19
CA ASP A 2 -12.33 -13.59 -39.91
C ASP A 2 -11.02 -13.98 -39.22
N GLN A 3 -10.09 -13.04 -39.14
CA GLN A 3 -8.88 -13.20 -38.34
C GLN A 3 -9.26 -12.99 -36.87
N GLU A 4 -9.44 -14.08 -36.14
CA GLU A 4 -9.53 -14.08 -34.68
C GLU A 4 -8.25 -13.47 -34.09
N LYS A 5 -8.37 -12.26 -33.55
CA LYS A 5 -7.34 -11.64 -32.69
C LYS A 5 -7.19 -12.49 -31.44
N LYS A 6 -6.12 -13.30 -31.38
CA LYS A 6 -5.71 -14.00 -30.15
C LYS A 6 -5.44 -12.96 -29.05
N PRO A 7 -5.99 -13.12 -27.83
CA PRO A 7 -5.76 -12.19 -26.75
C PRO A 7 -4.27 -12.17 -26.38
N GLU A 8 -3.74 -10.95 -26.29
CA GLU A 8 -2.35 -10.62 -25.98
C GLU A 8 -1.87 -11.28 -24.68
N ASN A 9 -0.59 -11.69 -24.68
CA ASN A 9 0.23 -12.15 -23.56
C ASN A 9 -0.43 -12.00 -22.17
N GLN A 10 -1.04 -13.08 -21.68
CA GLN A 10 -1.28 -13.22 -20.25
C GLN A 10 0.10 -13.32 -19.59
N ILE A 11 0.48 -12.26 -18.88
CA ILE A 11 1.66 -12.30 -18.02
C ILE A 11 1.35 -13.31 -16.92
N ASN A 12 2.08 -14.43 -16.91
CA ASN A 12 1.97 -15.37 -15.81
C ASN A 12 2.66 -14.74 -14.59
N ILE A 13 1.88 -14.38 -13.58
CA ILE A 13 2.40 -13.83 -12.33
C ILE A 13 2.74 -15.02 -11.44
N GLU A 14 4.03 -15.28 -11.25
CA GLU A 14 4.49 -16.31 -10.33
C GLU A 14 4.41 -15.78 -8.90
N LEU A 15 3.79 -16.57 -8.01
CA LEU A 15 3.74 -16.32 -6.58
C LEU A 15 4.53 -17.42 -5.89
N THR A 16 5.69 -17.05 -5.36
CA THR A 16 6.53 -17.98 -4.60
C THR A 16 5.89 -18.28 -3.24
N ASP A 17 6.16 -19.47 -2.70
CA ASP A 17 5.55 -19.93 -1.45
C ASP A 17 5.82 -18.97 -0.28
N ASP A 18 7.03 -18.39 -0.22
CA ASP A 18 7.43 -17.43 0.82
C ASP A 18 6.68 -16.10 0.73
N VAL A 19 6.36 -15.62 -0.48
CA VAL A 19 5.54 -14.42 -0.69
C VAL A 19 4.06 -14.72 -0.45
N ALA A 20 3.62 -15.93 -0.76
CA ALA A 20 2.23 -16.39 -0.57
C ALA A 20 1.81 -16.41 0.91
N GLU A 21 2.74 -16.66 1.84
CA GLU A 21 2.48 -16.57 3.29
C GLU A 21 2.04 -15.15 3.72
N GLY A 22 2.43 -14.15 2.95
CA GLY A 22 2.14 -12.75 3.22
C GLY A 22 2.87 -12.22 4.45
N THR A 23 2.68 -10.94 4.75
CA THR A 23 3.27 -10.33 5.93
C THR A 23 2.27 -9.41 6.61
N TYR A 24 2.02 -9.67 7.89
CA TYR A 24 1.12 -8.84 8.69
C TYR A 24 1.71 -7.46 8.97
N ALA A 25 0.89 -6.43 8.71
CA ALA A 25 1.14 -5.04 9.08
C ALA A 25 -0.18 -4.42 9.58
N ASN A 26 -0.07 -3.53 10.56
CA ASN A 26 -1.18 -2.78 11.15
C ASN A 26 -1.02 -1.27 11.04
N LEU A 27 0.04 -0.82 10.37
CA LEU A 27 0.28 0.57 10.02
C LEU A 27 0.90 0.62 8.62
N ALA A 28 0.48 1.60 7.82
CA ALA A 28 1.14 1.97 6.58
C ALA A 28 1.57 3.44 6.68
N MET A 29 2.84 3.72 6.38
CA MET A 29 3.36 5.09 6.31
C MET A 29 3.70 5.40 4.86
N ILE A 30 3.22 6.54 4.36
CA ILE A 30 3.43 6.96 2.97
C ILE A 30 4.22 8.26 2.97
N ALA A 31 5.38 8.23 2.32
CA ALA A 31 6.18 9.41 2.00
C ALA A 31 6.30 9.53 0.48
N HIS A 32 6.56 10.73 -0.04
CA HIS A 32 6.70 10.91 -1.48
C HIS A 32 7.61 12.08 -1.84
N SER A 33 8.08 12.06 -3.07
CA SER A 33 8.71 13.16 -3.81
C SER A 33 8.03 13.29 -5.17
N ASN A 34 8.52 14.20 -6.03
CA ASN A 34 8.04 14.30 -7.40
C ASN A 34 8.32 13.04 -8.24
N SER A 35 9.30 12.22 -7.84
CA SER A 35 9.75 11.05 -8.59
C SER A 35 9.18 9.74 -8.06
N GLU A 36 8.89 9.66 -6.76
CA GLU A 36 8.60 8.38 -6.10
C GLU A 36 7.61 8.54 -4.94
N PHE A 37 6.82 7.49 -4.73
CA PHE A 37 6.07 7.21 -3.52
C PHE A 37 6.72 6.03 -2.80
N VAL A 38 6.98 6.18 -1.51
CA VAL A 38 7.50 5.13 -0.63
C VAL A 38 6.41 4.76 0.36
N ILE A 39 6.01 3.49 0.34
CA ILE A 39 4.99 2.93 1.23
C ILE A 39 5.67 1.91 2.14
N ASP A 40 5.77 2.24 3.43
CA ASP A 40 6.28 1.35 4.45
C ASP A 40 5.13 0.67 5.19
N PHE A 41 5.08 -0.66 5.12
CA PHE A 41 4.18 -1.48 5.91
C PHE A 41 4.88 -1.84 7.22
N ILE A 42 4.29 -1.42 8.33
CA ILE A 42 4.90 -1.45 9.65
C ILE A 42 4.07 -2.35 10.57
N ARG A 43 4.77 -3.18 11.35
CA ARG A 43 4.16 -3.95 12.45
C ARG A 43 4.52 -3.33 13.78
N MET A 44 3.50 -2.91 14.52
CA MET A 44 3.58 -2.48 15.91
C MET A 44 2.87 -3.48 16.81
N MET A 45 3.56 -3.94 17.85
CA MET A 45 3.02 -4.85 18.85
C MET A 45 2.97 -4.14 20.21
N PRO A 46 1.89 -4.29 21.00
CA PRO A 46 1.86 -3.80 22.37
C PRO A 46 3.03 -4.34 23.20
N GLY A 47 3.62 -3.50 24.04
CA GLY A 47 4.73 -3.88 24.92
C GLY A 47 6.10 -3.96 24.24
N LEU A 48 6.20 -3.74 22.92
CA LEU A 48 7.50 -3.60 22.25
C LEU A 48 7.85 -2.12 22.06
N PRO A 49 9.09 -1.70 22.39
CA PRO A 49 9.48 -0.29 22.34
C PRO A 49 9.72 0.23 20.91
N LYS A 50 9.77 -0.64 19.90
CA LYS A 50 10.11 -0.28 18.53
C LYS A 50 9.19 -0.95 17.53
N ALA A 51 8.62 -0.14 16.65
CA ALA A 51 7.96 -0.60 15.44
C ALA A 51 8.99 -1.22 14.48
N LYS A 52 8.59 -2.21 13.69
CA LYS A 52 9.44 -2.80 12.65
C LYS A 52 8.80 -2.63 11.28
N VAL A 53 9.56 -2.06 10.34
CA VAL A 53 9.19 -2.10 8.91
C VAL A 53 9.26 -3.55 8.46
N LYS A 54 8.18 -4.01 7.85
CA LYS A 54 8.00 -5.38 7.41
C LYS A 54 8.12 -5.52 5.91
N SER A 55 7.68 -4.51 5.16
CA SER A 55 7.89 -4.39 3.72
C SER A 55 7.94 -2.90 3.36
N ARG A 56 8.69 -2.59 2.29
CA ARG A 56 8.76 -1.27 1.66
C ARG A 56 8.47 -1.45 0.18
N ILE A 57 7.50 -0.70 -0.32
CA ILE A 57 7.17 -0.64 -1.74
C ILE A 57 7.45 0.77 -2.25
N ILE A 58 8.20 0.87 -3.35
CA ILE A 58 8.50 2.14 -4.01
C ILE A 58 7.78 2.15 -5.35
N LEU A 59 7.00 3.19 -5.61
CA LEU A 59 6.18 3.34 -6.80
C LEU A 59 6.47 4.67 -7.48
N THR A 60 6.33 4.73 -8.79
CA THR A 60 6.21 6.04 -9.46
C THR A 60 4.84 6.67 -9.11
N PRO A 61 4.69 8.01 -9.20
CA PRO A 61 3.41 8.67 -8.92
C PRO A 61 2.22 8.11 -9.71
N GLU A 62 2.45 7.70 -10.97
CA GLU A 62 1.40 7.11 -11.80
C GLU A 62 0.92 5.77 -11.25
N HIS A 63 1.84 4.89 -10.83
CA HIS A 63 1.49 3.58 -10.26
C HIS A 63 0.85 3.73 -8.88
N ALA A 64 1.29 4.69 -8.06
CA ALA A 64 0.65 5.01 -6.79
C ALA A 64 -0.82 5.45 -7.00
N LYS A 65 -1.08 6.30 -8.00
CA LYS A 65 -2.45 6.71 -8.36
C LYS A 65 -3.32 5.54 -8.82
N ARG A 66 -2.77 4.64 -9.66
CA ARG A 66 -3.47 3.41 -10.10
C ARG A 66 -3.80 2.51 -8.92
N LEU A 67 -2.85 2.30 -8.00
CA LEU A 67 -3.04 1.52 -6.78
C LEU A 67 -4.16 2.12 -5.91
N TYR A 68 -4.14 3.44 -5.68
CA TYR A 68 -5.18 4.13 -4.90
C TYR A 68 -6.58 3.90 -5.47
N MET A 69 -6.75 4.08 -6.79
CA MET A 69 -8.03 3.88 -7.45
C MET A 69 -8.53 2.44 -7.31
N ALA A 70 -7.65 1.46 -7.59
CA ALA A 70 -7.99 0.05 -7.46
C ALA A 70 -8.34 -0.32 -6.01
N LEU A 71 -7.58 0.16 -5.02
CA LEU A 71 -7.84 -0.10 -3.61
C LEU A 71 -9.17 0.51 -3.16
N GLN A 72 -9.43 1.77 -3.53
CA GLN A 72 -10.67 2.46 -3.22
C GLN A 72 -11.89 1.70 -3.76
N ASP A 73 -11.82 1.21 -5.00
CA ASP A 73 -12.93 0.48 -5.61
C ASP A 73 -13.15 -0.89 -4.96
N ASN A 74 -12.08 -1.58 -4.55
CA ASN A 74 -12.19 -2.84 -3.83
C ASN A 74 -12.74 -2.65 -2.40
N LEU A 75 -12.34 -1.59 -1.69
CA LEU A 75 -12.91 -1.27 -0.37
C LEU A 75 -14.40 -0.95 -0.46
N LYS A 76 -14.84 -0.17 -1.47
CA LYS A 76 -16.27 0.10 -1.69
C LYS A 76 -17.06 -1.18 -1.92
N LYS A 77 -16.54 -2.10 -2.74
CA LYS A 77 -17.19 -3.41 -2.98
C LYS A 77 -17.26 -4.24 -1.71
N TYR A 78 -16.19 -4.27 -0.92
CA TYR A 78 -16.16 -4.94 0.36
C TYR A 78 -17.23 -4.36 1.31
N GLU A 79 -17.28 -3.04 1.48
CA GLU A 79 -18.24 -2.41 2.39
C GLU A 79 -19.70 -2.57 1.95
N ALA A 80 -19.95 -2.58 0.63
CA ALA A 80 -21.28 -2.89 0.09
C ALA A 80 -21.72 -4.33 0.41
N GLN A 81 -20.77 -5.27 0.53
CA GLN A 81 -21.06 -6.67 0.80
C GLN A 81 -21.08 -7.00 2.31
N PHE A 82 -20.17 -6.43 3.09
CA PHE A 82 -19.92 -6.81 4.49
C PHE A 82 -20.30 -5.71 5.50
N GLY A 83 -20.75 -4.56 5.02
CA GLY A 83 -21.04 -3.38 5.84
C GLY A 83 -19.83 -2.45 5.99
N PRO A 84 -20.06 -1.24 6.52
CA PRO A 84 -19.03 -0.20 6.61
C PRO A 84 -17.88 -0.63 7.52
N ILE A 85 -16.65 -0.33 7.11
CA ILE A 85 -15.47 -0.47 7.96
C ILE A 85 -15.58 0.61 9.04
N GLY A 86 -15.50 0.20 10.31
CA GLY A 86 -15.60 1.13 11.43
C GLY A 86 -14.57 2.24 11.31
N LYS A 87 -15.00 3.51 11.45
CA LYS A 87 -14.08 4.64 11.56
C LYS A 87 -13.25 4.45 12.83
N THR A 88 -12.01 4.03 12.68
CA THR A 88 -11.02 4.18 13.76
C THR A 88 -10.71 5.67 13.81
N GLU A 89 -11.50 6.45 14.55
CA GLU A 89 -11.35 7.92 14.66
C GLU A 89 -10.02 8.35 15.31
N GLU A 90 -9.23 7.40 15.79
CA GLU A 90 -7.89 7.64 16.28
C GLU A 90 -6.92 6.75 15.50
N ALA A 91 -6.48 7.22 14.32
CA ALA A 91 -5.13 6.89 13.92
C ALA A 91 -4.24 7.23 15.13
N PRO A 92 -3.52 6.26 15.71
CA PRO A 92 -2.84 6.50 16.97
C PRO A 92 -1.88 7.67 16.79
N LYS A 93 -2.12 8.74 17.57
CA LYS A 93 -1.33 9.97 17.56
C LYS A 93 0.03 9.68 18.19
N PHE A 94 0.89 8.98 17.46
CA PHE A 94 2.26 8.74 17.90
C PHE A 94 3.10 9.99 17.59
N PRO A 95 3.92 10.47 18.54
CA PRO A 95 4.86 11.56 18.28
C PRO A 95 5.93 11.05 17.31
N MET A 96 5.71 11.26 16.02
CA MET A 96 6.67 10.98 14.95
C MET A 96 7.69 12.12 14.90
N ASN A 97 8.72 12.07 15.75
CA ASN A 97 9.91 12.89 15.56
C ASN A 97 10.80 12.24 14.48
N PHE A 98 10.31 12.16 13.25
CA PHE A 98 11.07 11.72 12.09
C PHE A 98 11.55 12.96 11.34
N GLY A 99 12.86 13.13 11.26
CA GLY A 99 13.51 14.22 10.53
C GLY A 99 13.23 14.14 9.03
N MET A 100 12.05 14.60 8.62
CA MET A 100 11.80 15.03 7.25
C MET A 100 12.23 16.49 7.19
N THR A 101 13.48 16.72 6.75
CA THR A 101 13.80 18.03 6.17
C THR A 101 12.93 18.16 4.94
N ASN A 102 11.83 18.92 5.06
CA ASN A 102 11.20 19.52 3.89
C ASN A 102 12.28 20.35 3.21
N GLN A 103 12.90 19.81 2.15
CA GLN A 103 13.52 20.69 1.17
C GLN A 103 12.36 21.27 0.37
N GLU A 104 11.88 22.43 0.83
CA GLU A 104 11.08 23.31 -0.02
C GLU A 104 11.92 23.68 -1.25
N PRO A 105 11.35 23.65 -2.46
CA PRO A 105 12.01 24.24 -3.60
C PRO A 105 11.90 25.77 -3.51
N GLN A 106 13.02 26.43 -3.23
CA GLN A 106 13.33 27.79 -3.73
C GLN A 106 14.71 27.78 -4.38
#